data_AF-A0A1I1PS33-F1
#
_entry.id   AF-A0A1I1PS33-F1
#
_cell.length_a   1.000
_cell.length_b   1.000
_cell.length_c   1.000
_cell.angle_alpha   90.00
_cell.angle_beta   90.00
_cell.angle_gamma   90.00
#
_symmetry.space_group_name_H-M   'P 1'
#
loop_
_entity.id
_entity.type
_entity.pdbx_description
1 polymer ?
#
loop_
_entity_poly.entity_id
_entity_poly.type
_entity_poly.pdbx_seq_one_letter_code
_entity_poly.pdbx_strand_id
1 'polypeptide(L)'
;MNRPEMTVGELLALPAMVEVWPTVGRIYGISRWQTYYLARTDGLPVPVHRVGERTLRVRTADLVADLGLDSLAAIKAAAEPDAADAA
;
A
#
# COMPACT_ATOMS: atom_id res chain seq x y z
N MET A 1 -24.47 -1.66 -23.46
CA MET A 1 -23.84 -1.72 -22.12
C MET A 1 -23.63 -0.28 -21.68
N ASN A 2 -24.28 0.14 -20.59
CA ASN A 2 -24.17 1.51 -20.07
C ASN A 2 -22.86 1.64 -19.28
N ARG A 3 -22.11 2.74 -19.46
CA ARG A 3 -20.82 2.96 -18.77
C ARG A 3 -21.08 3.57 -17.39
N PRO A 4 -20.43 3.08 -16.31
CA PRO A 4 -20.54 3.71 -14.99
C PRO A 4 -19.86 5.08 -14.97
N GLU A 5 -20.47 6.03 -14.27
CA GLU A 5 -19.86 7.32 -13.94
C GLU A 5 -19.08 7.18 -12.62
N MET A 6 -17.84 7.66 -12.57
CA MET A 6 -16.91 7.55 -11.44
C MET A 6 -16.17 8.89 -11.28
N THR A 7 -15.97 9.35 -10.04
CA THR A 7 -15.33 10.65 -9.77
C THR A 7 -13.83 10.54 -9.51
N VAL A 8 -13.14 11.68 -9.55
CA VAL A 8 -11.67 11.76 -9.60
C VAL A 8 -11.01 11.43 -8.25
N GLY A 9 -11.56 11.84 -7.11
CA GLY A 9 -11.04 11.42 -5.80
C GLY A 9 -11.25 9.93 -5.50
N GLU A 10 -12.25 9.32 -6.13
CA GLU A 10 -12.65 7.93 -5.89
C GLU A 10 -11.72 6.92 -6.55
N LEU A 11 -11.11 7.30 -7.65
CA LEU A 11 -10.14 6.48 -8.35
C LEU A 11 -8.70 6.71 -7.82
N LEU A 12 -8.38 7.94 -7.43
CA LEU A 12 -7.03 8.33 -6.97
C LEU A 12 -6.64 7.75 -5.61
N ALA A 13 -7.61 7.21 -4.89
CA ALA A 13 -7.42 6.38 -3.72
C ALA A 13 -6.91 4.95 -4.04
N LEU A 14 -6.66 4.59 -5.31
CA LEU A 14 -6.25 3.24 -5.72
C LEU A 14 -4.80 3.25 -6.24
N PRO A 15 -3.84 2.66 -5.51
CA PRO A 15 -3.56 1.26 -5.76
C PRO A 15 -3.99 0.44 -4.57
N ALA A 16 -5.09 -0.30 -4.71
CA ALA A 16 -5.54 -1.22 -3.67
C ALA A 16 -4.51 -2.34 -3.42
N MET A 17 -3.71 -2.65 -4.45
CA MET A 17 -2.74 -3.71 -4.47
C MET A 17 -1.43 -3.18 -5.05
N VAL A 18 -0.31 -3.46 -4.39
CA VAL A 18 1.04 -3.19 -4.88
C VAL A 18 1.73 -4.49 -5.29
N GLU A 19 2.67 -4.39 -6.22
CA GLU A 19 3.50 -5.51 -6.61
C GLU A 19 4.42 -5.93 -5.45
N VAL A 20 4.59 -7.25 -5.28
CA VAL A 20 5.51 -7.80 -4.27
C VAL A 20 6.95 -7.29 -4.47
N TRP A 21 7.43 -7.19 -5.71
CA TRP A 21 8.69 -6.52 -6.00
C TRP A 21 8.44 -5.41 -7.02
N PRO A 22 9.00 -4.20 -6.83
CA PRO A 22 10.01 -3.83 -5.84
C PRO A 22 9.47 -3.26 -4.51
N THR A 23 8.17 -2.99 -4.40
CA THR A 23 7.60 -2.21 -3.29
C THR A 23 7.86 -2.85 -1.93
N VAL A 24 7.47 -4.12 -1.76
CA VAL A 24 7.60 -4.84 -0.49
C VAL A 24 9.08 -5.08 -0.14
N GLY A 25 9.90 -5.43 -1.14
CA GLY A 25 11.32 -5.65 -0.92
C GLY A 25 12.07 -4.40 -0.44
N ARG A 26 11.68 -3.21 -0.91
CA ARG A 26 12.23 -1.94 -0.39
C ARG A 26 11.76 -1.65 1.02
N ILE A 27 10.47 -1.84 1.31
CA ILE A 27 9.89 -1.61 2.64
C ILE A 27 10.65 -2.43 3.70
N TYR A 28 10.95 -3.69 3.41
CA TYR A 28 11.64 -4.58 4.35
C TYR A 28 13.16 -4.67 4.17
N GLY A 29 13.76 -3.89 3.26
CA GLY A 29 15.21 -3.87 3.05
C GLY A 29 15.81 -5.20 2.56
N ILE A 30 15.06 -6.00 1.81
CA ILE A 30 15.45 -7.34 1.34
C ILE A 30 15.68 -7.38 -0.18
N SER A 31 16.53 -8.30 -0.63
CA SER A 31 16.85 -8.48 -2.05
C SER A 31 15.64 -8.98 -2.86
N ARG A 32 15.67 -8.82 -4.19
CA ARG A 32 14.64 -9.34 -5.10
C ARG A 32 14.40 -10.84 -4.90
N TRP A 33 15.47 -11.62 -4.79
CA TRP A 33 15.38 -13.06 -4.60
C TRP A 33 14.71 -13.39 -3.26
N GLN A 34 15.16 -12.77 -2.16
CA GLN A 34 14.55 -12.96 -0.83
C GLN A 34 13.07 -12.58 -0.83
N THR A 35 12.71 -11.47 -1.46
CA THR A 35 11.33 -11.00 -1.54
C THR A 35 10.43 -12.04 -2.19
N TYR A 36 10.82 -12.56 -3.35
CA TYR A 36 10.05 -13.56 -4.08
C TYR A 36 10.05 -14.95 -3.45
N TYR A 37 11.11 -15.29 -2.72
CA TYR A 37 11.20 -16.52 -1.93
C TYR A 37 10.19 -16.46 -0.78
N LEU A 38 10.30 -15.43 0.07
CA LEU A 38 9.41 -15.22 1.22
C LEU A 38 7.95 -15.07 0.80
N ALA A 39 7.68 -14.38 -0.31
CA ALA A 39 6.32 -14.24 -0.85
C ALA A 39 5.70 -15.56 -1.35
N ARG A 40 6.50 -16.58 -1.67
CA ARG A 40 6.00 -17.90 -2.11
C ARG A 40 5.88 -18.89 -0.96
N THR A 41 6.62 -18.66 0.13
CA THR A 41 6.69 -19.53 1.30
C THR A 41 5.95 -18.94 2.50
N ASP A 42 5.08 -17.94 2.28
CA ASP A 42 4.32 -17.24 3.30
C ASP A 42 5.18 -16.69 4.46
N GLY A 43 6.39 -16.23 4.14
CA GLY A 43 7.38 -15.72 5.10
C GLY A 43 7.44 -14.19 5.21
N LEU A 44 6.57 -13.46 4.50
CA LEU A 44 6.42 -12.01 4.68
C LEU A 44 5.47 -11.72 5.84
N PRO A 45 5.65 -10.60 6.58
CA PRO A 45 4.75 -10.22 7.67
C PRO A 45 3.36 -9.79 7.18
N VAL A 46 3.22 -9.52 5.87
CA VAL A 46 1.97 -9.16 5.20
C VAL A 46 1.51 -10.25 4.24
N PRO A 47 0.19 -10.50 4.11
CA PRO A 47 -0.35 -11.49 3.18
C PRO A 47 -0.03 -11.18 1.72
N VAL A 48 0.39 -12.21 0.97
CA VAL A 48 0.61 -12.11 -0.47
C VAL A 48 -0.51 -12.82 -1.23
N HIS A 49 -1.07 -12.12 -2.20
CA HIS A 49 -2.15 -12.60 -3.05
C HIS A 49 -1.62 -12.95 -4.44
N ARG A 50 -1.96 -14.14 -4.93
CA ARG A 50 -1.76 -14.50 -6.34
C ARG A 50 -2.92 -13.97 -7.18
N VAL A 51 -2.59 -13.14 -8.16
CA VAL A 51 -3.53 -12.62 -9.16
C VAL A 51 -3.22 -13.27 -10.50
N GLY A 52 -3.96 -14.33 -10.84
CA GLY A 52 -3.62 -15.20 -11.97
C GLY A 52 -2.38 -16.05 -11.71
N GLU A 53 -1.76 -16.56 -12.77
CA GLU A 53 -0.70 -17.57 -12.64
C GLU A 53 0.65 -17.03 -12.13
N ARG A 54 0.98 -15.78 -12.46
CA ARG A 54 2.34 -15.23 -12.28
C ARG A 54 2.42 -13.96 -11.45
N THR A 55 1.31 -13.28 -11.19
CA THR A 55 1.32 -11.98 -10.51
C THR A 55 1.14 -12.19 -9.01
N LEU A 56 2.05 -11.62 -8.22
CA LEU A 56 1.98 -11.60 -6.77
C LEU A 56 1.80 -10.18 -6.30
N ARG A 57 0.79 -9.93 -5.49
CA ARG A 57 0.47 -8.59 -4.98
C ARG A 57 0.20 -8.59 -3.49
N VAL A 58 0.41 -7.45 -2.86
CA VAL A 58 0.07 -7.18 -1.46
C VAL A 58 -0.94 -6.06 -1.43
N ARG A 59 -1.93 -6.12 -0.54
CA ARG A 59 -2.85 -4.99 -0.38
C ARG A 59 -2.10 -3.82 0.23
N THR A 60 -2.35 -2.62 -0.28
CA THR A 60 -1.79 -1.40 0.32
C THR A 60 -2.22 -1.28 1.78
N ALA A 61 -3.46 -1.65 2.12
CA ALA A 61 -3.94 -1.66 3.51
C ALA A 61 -3.13 -2.57 4.45
N ASP A 62 -2.69 -3.75 3.98
CA ASP A 62 -1.89 -4.66 4.80
C ASP A 62 -0.52 -4.04 5.13
N LEU A 63 0.06 -3.28 4.19
CA LEU A 63 1.31 -2.55 4.41
C LEU A 63 1.13 -1.34 5.31
N VAL A 64 0.04 -0.58 5.17
CA VAL A 64 -0.22 0.59 6.03
C VAL A 64 -0.39 0.12 7.49
N ALA A 65 -1.06 -1.01 7.71
CA ALA A 65 -1.21 -1.62 9.04
C ALA A 65 0.10 -2.13 9.62
N ASP A 66 0.89 -2.87 8.84
CA ASP A 66 2.20 -3.37 9.29
C ASP A 66 3.18 -2.24 9.61
N LEU A 67 3.13 -1.14 8.84
CA LEU A 67 3.96 0.04 9.05
C LEU A 67 3.45 0.97 10.17
N GLY A 68 2.29 0.68 10.77
CA GLY A 68 1.68 1.52 11.79
C GLY A 68 1.25 2.91 11.29
N LEU A 69 1.00 3.05 9.99
CA LEU A 69 0.62 4.30 9.34
C LEU A 69 -0.89 4.59 9.43
N ASP A 70 -1.66 3.67 10.02
CA ASP A 70 -3.12 3.76 10.22
C ASP A 70 -3.55 4.80 11.27
N SER A 71 -2.63 5.60 11.81
CA SER A 71 -2.97 6.51 12.89
C SER A 71 -3.83 7.67 12.39
N LEU A 72 -5.02 7.82 12.96
CA LEU A 72 -5.86 9.02 12.86
C LEU A 72 -5.07 10.32 13.14
N ALA A 73 -3.95 10.24 13.87
CA ALA A 73 -3.02 11.35 14.09
C ALA A 73 -2.31 11.82 12.81
N ALA A 74 -1.99 10.92 11.86
CA ALA A 74 -1.40 11.30 10.57
C ALA A 74 -2.44 12.01 9.67
N ILE A 75 -3.69 11.56 9.74
CA ILE A 75 -4.83 12.20 9.06
C ILE A 75 -5.10 13.58 9.67
N LYS A 76 -5.01 13.73 11.01
CA LYS A 76 -5.14 15.02 11.70
C LYS A 76 -3.96 15.97 11.40
N ALA A 77 -2.74 15.47 11.38
CA ALA A 77 -1.54 16.26 11.07
C ALA A 77 -1.52 16.80 9.63
N ALA A 78 -2.11 16.07 8.68
CA ALA A 78 -2.31 16.57 7.32
C ALA A 78 -3.46 17.58 7.17
N ALA A 79 -4.38 17.62 8.15
CA ALA A 79 -5.54 18.53 8.18
C ALA A 79 -5.26 19.88 8.85
N GLU A 80 -4.09 20.07 9.46
CA GLU A 80 -3.66 21.34 10.05
C GLU A 80 -2.44 21.94 9.32
N PRO A 81 -2.57 22.31 8.03
CA PRO A 81 -1.63 23.22 7.41
C PRO A 81 -2.06 24.66 7.75
N ASP A 82 -1.22 25.36 8.50
CA ASP A 82 -1.25 26.81 8.71
C ASP A 82 -2.06 27.37 9.91
N ALA A 83 -1.39 27.41 11.07
CA ALA A 83 -1.64 28.38 12.12
C ALA A 83 -0.30 28.99 12.58
N ALA A 84 0.60 29.28 11.62
CA ALA A 84 1.93 29.83 11.90
C ALA A 84 2.21 31.18 11.22
N ASP A 85 1.23 31.81 10.56
CA ASP A 85 1.36 33.18 10.06
C ASP A 85 0.21 34.08 10.56
N ALA A 86 0.16 34.32 11.88
CA ALA A 86 -0.57 35.44 12.49
C ALA A 86 -0.20 35.61 13.98
N ALA A 87 0.94 36.25 14.27
CA ALA A 87 1.17 36.98 15.53
C ALA A 87 2.28 38.01 15.37
#